data_AF-A0AAJ6GC83-F1
#
_entry.id   AF-A0AAJ6GC83-F1
#
_cell.length_a   1.000
_cell.length_b   1.000
_cell.length_c   1.000
_cell.angle_alpha   90.00
_cell.angle_beta   90.00
_cell.angle_gamma   90.00
#
_symmetry.space_group_name_H-M   'P 1'
#
loop_
_entity.id
_entity.type
_entity.pdbx_description
1 polymer ?
#
loop_
_entity_poly.entity_id
_entity_poly.type
_entity_poly.pdbx_seq_one_letter_code
_entity_poly.pdbx_strand_id
1 'polypeptide(L)'
;MIMPYHFLSCIYKVPPSEYKRFEEIGSYIKIIPYYNNKYYTEREIIYTENFYKAYEFNLNKRGGSSGKISFNIPLDNININDKVEYFLNGTKKFVGYIESIDNSGLNVTVIPIWGRLIHQYIQGDLILESTKGVLDIVLSLREKIEEMGIIFDEKNIDLNNDKQITISFSGKNVSDILDEVEENISKSYSWGVDINNTFYFKEFSNIPTKKLNWHNNHFSESEYTEDSSDLVSRYIIKMKDSITDENGEVKEVYRALPKIVGADKLYPAIPLEKEIGIKTDIFELNYKLENYDLAYEYAYQFLTNQEKKESVQLKNINYNLTDININECVECILKPTNNFYKIIDFNDFTIIESHLNDIYSSDIIDIDSSIETRKYPNYKQQNSVKLSDIDKYYKDVCNHVYNITKIAIFFSDGLEDKESNVSALFQVEDGEHSQRKYCKNGFALFDVSGYDKRNIIITSERSNILYEKFICFFDCGSKTVEMNVRSINYKFENNHLTVDAELSKMNVKRTNYLYDQEERRKKLESLLTYSES
;
A
#
# COMPACT_ATOMS: atom_id res chain seq x y z
N MET A 1 -33.48 33.97 64.41
CA MET A 1 -32.05 33.65 64.25
C MET A 1 -31.91 33.04 62.86
N ILE A 2 -31.45 33.83 61.90
CA ILE A 2 -31.34 33.48 60.47
C ILE A 2 -29.85 33.27 60.22
N MET A 3 -29.45 32.09 59.76
CA MET A 3 -28.14 31.88 59.13
C MET A 3 -28.33 31.78 57.61
N PRO A 4 -27.53 32.51 56.80
CA PRO A 4 -27.79 32.67 55.38
C PRO A 4 -27.13 31.55 54.55
N TYR A 5 -27.91 30.99 53.63
CA TYR A 5 -27.41 30.24 52.48
C TYR A 5 -26.68 31.18 51.52
N HIS A 6 -25.38 31.36 51.71
CA HIS A 6 -24.51 32.11 50.81
C HIS A 6 -23.23 31.34 50.49
N PHE A 7 -23.38 30.13 49.95
CA PHE A 7 -22.30 29.45 49.21
C PHE A 7 -22.96 28.46 48.26
N LEU A 8 -23.34 28.91 47.04
CA LEU A 8 -23.53 28.05 45.85
C LEU A 8 -23.95 28.83 44.57
N SER A 9 -24.05 30.17 44.59
CA SER A 9 -24.48 30.94 43.41
C SER A 9 -23.39 31.26 42.38
N CYS A 10 -22.21 30.65 42.45
CA CYS A 10 -21.08 30.96 41.56
C CYS A 10 -20.39 29.71 40.96
N ILE A 11 -21.14 28.70 40.55
CA ILE A 11 -20.61 27.63 39.69
C ILE A 11 -21.30 27.74 38.32
N TYR A 12 -20.61 28.42 37.41
CA TYR A 12 -20.75 28.39 35.95
C TYR A 12 -22.09 27.92 35.35
N LYS A 13 -22.92 28.87 34.91
CA LYS A 13 -23.87 28.65 33.81
C LYS A 13 -23.10 28.53 32.49
N VAL A 14 -22.47 27.39 32.24
CA VAL A 14 -22.24 26.98 30.85
C VAL A 14 -23.61 26.49 30.35
N PRO A 15 -24.18 27.04 29.27
CA PRO A 15 -25.38 26.44 28.68
C PRO A 15 -25.06 24.96 28.40
N PRO A 16 -25.98 24.02 28.68
CA PRO A 16 -25.76 22.64 28.30
C PRO A 16 -25.38 22.62 26.81
N SER A 17 -24.32 21.88 26.47
CA SER A 17 -23.91 21.69 25.09
C SER A 17 -25.12 21.31 24.25
N GLU A 18 -25.23 21.84 23.04
CA GLU A 18 -26.30 21.48 22.10
C GLU A 18 -26.44 19.95 22.05
N TYR A 19 -27.66 19.47 22.30
CA TYR A 19 -27.94 18.03 22.22
C TYR A 19 -27.77 17.60 20.76
N LYS A 20 -26.69 16.89 20.48
CA LYS A 20 -26.48 16.17 19.23
C LYS A 20 -27.11 14.79 19.34
N ARG A 21 -27.83 14.36 18.31
CA ARG A 21 -28.44 13.03 18.30
C ARG A 21 -27.34 11.98 18.28
N PHE A 22 -27.54 10.82 18.92
CA PHE A 22 -26.55 9.74 18.92
C PHE A 22 -26.13 9.34 17.49
N GLU A 23 -27.08 9.31 16.56
CA GLU A 23 -26.84 9.02 15.13
C GLU A 23 -25.84 9.97 14.47
N GLU A 24 -25.64 11.18 15.02
CA GLU A 24 -24.71 12.18 14.49
C GLU A 24 -23.30 12.00 15.02
N ILE A 25 -23.08 11.16 16.04
CA ILE A 25 -21.80 11.05 16.75
C ILE A 25 -21.35 9.61 17.03
N GLY A 26 -22.24 8.62 16.94
CA GLY A 26 -21.98 7.24 17.31
C GLY A 26 -21.64 6.32 16.14
N SER A 27 -21.18 5.11 16.48
CA SER A 27 -20.99 3.99 15.55
C SER A 27 -22.16 3.03 15.68
N TYR A 28 -22.75 2.64 14.55
CA TYR A 28 -23.94 1.78 14.54
C TYR A 28 -24.15 1.11 13.18
N ILE A 29 -24.91 0.01 13.18
CA ILE A 29 -25.39 -0.65 11.95
C ILE A 29 -26.90 -0.48 11.89
N LYS A 30 -27.36 -0.01 10.74
CA LYS A 30 -28.77 0.18 10.41
C LYS A 30 -29.21 -0.89 9.43
N ILE A 31 -30.30 -1.59 9.74
CA ILE A 31 -30.93 -2.58 8.87
C ILE A 31 -32.28 -2.05 8.42
N ILE A 32 -32.49 -2.02 7.10
CA ILE A 32 -33.71 -1.52 6.46
C ILE A 32 -34.43 -2.71 5.81
N PRO A 33 -35.62 -3.08 6.29
CA PRO A 33 -36.34 -4.24 5.79
C PRO A 33 -36.72 -4.13 4.31
N TYR A 34 -36.59 -5.24 3.58
CA TYR A 34 -37.02 -5.41 2.20
C TYR A 34 -38.22 -6.35 2.10
N TYR A 35 -39.35 -5.85 1.60
CA TYR A 35 -40.57 -6.65 1.41
C TYR A 35 -41.42 -6.10 0.26
N ASN A 36 -42.19 -6.93 -0.44
CA ASN A 36 -43.01 -6.50 -1.61
C ASN A 36 -42.25 -5.62 -2.63
N ASN A 37 -41.01 -5.99 -2.93
CA ASN A 37 -40.11 -5.28 -3.86
C ASN A 37 -39.80 -3.82 -3.50
N LYS A 38 -39.86 -3.46 -2.21
CA LYS A 38 -39.54 -2.11 -1.71
C LYS A 38 -38.82 -2.14 -0.36
N TYR A 39 -37.98 -1.14 -0.13
CA TYR A 39 -37.36 -0.89 1.18
C TYR A 39 -38.26 0.01 2.03
N TYR A 40 -38.43 -0.34 3.31
CA TYR A 40 -39.25 0.42 4.25
C TYR A 40 -38.37 1.18 5.23
N THR A 41 -37.99 2.40 4.88
CA THR A 41 -37.19 3.29 5.74
C THR A 41 -37.90 3.63 7.04
N GLU A 42 -39.23 3.65 7.06
CA GLU A 42 -40.01 3.89 8.30
C GLU A 42 -39.91 2.74 9.32
N ARG A 43 -39.38 1.58 8.92
CA ARG A 43 -39.20 0.40 9.78
C ARG A 43 -37.72 0.03 9.98
N GLU A 44 -36.84 0.98 9.75
CA GLU A 44 -35.41 0.80 9.99
C GLU A 44 -35.12 0.48 11.45
N ILE A 45 -34.17 -0.42 11.68
CA ILE A 45 -33.72 -0.78 13.01
C ILE A 45 -32.26 -0.39 13.15
N ILE A 46 -31.97 0.40 14.18
CA ILE A 46 -30.62 0.83 14.53
C ILE A 46 -30.10 -0.06 15.65
N TYR A 47 -29.02 -0.77 15.36
CA TYR A 47 -28.30 -1.58 16.33
C TYR A 47 -27.05 -0.82 16.76
N THR A 48 -26.72 -0.87 18.05
CA THR A 48 -25.54 -0.20 18.63
C THR A 48 -24.58 -1.24 19.20
N GLU A 49 -23.39 -0.82 19.62
CA GLU A 49 -22.29 -1.70 20.06
C GLU A 49 -22.72 -2.81 21.03
N ASN A 50 -23.64 -2.54 21.94
CA ASN A 50 -24.16 -3.50 22.92
C ASN A 50 -24.89 -4.71 22.31
N PHE A 51 -25.34 -4.62 21.05
CA PHE A 51 -26.04 -5.69 20.36
C PHE A 51 -25.10 -6.68 19.66
N TYR A 52 -23.85 -6.27 19.40
CA TYR A 52 -22.91 -7.08 18.63
C TYR A 52 -21.95 -7.82 19.54
N LYS A 53 -21.68 -9.07 19.18
CA LYS A 53 -20.51 -9.80 19.66
C LYS A 53 -19.27 -9.39 18.86
N ALA A 54 -19.44 -9.31 17.54
CA ALA A 54 -18.40 -8.89 16.61
C ALA A 54 -19.02 -8.43 15.28
N TYR A 55 -18.33 -7.57 14.55
CA TYR A 55 -18.62 -7.34 13.13
C TYR A 55 -17.34 -7.04 12.36
N GLU A 56 -17.37 -7.30 11.06
CA GLU A 56 -16.28 -7.01 10.14
C GLU A 56 -16.87 -6.48 8.83
N PHE A 57 -16.45 -5.29 8.40
CA PHE A 57 -16.80 -4.74 7.09
C PHE A 57 -15.52 -4.45 6.31
N ASN A 58 -15.33 -5.20 5.23
CA ASN A 58 -14.21 -5.05 4.33
C ASN A 58 -14.64 -4.21 3.13
N LEU A 59 -13.98 -3.07 2.92
CA LEU A 59 -14.12 -2.23 1.75
C LEU A 59 -12.96 -2.46 0.79
N ASN A 60 -13.27 -2.39 -0.50
CA ASN A 60 -12.28 -2.38 -1.58
C ASN A 60 -12.59 -1.24 -2.56
N LYS A 61 -11.75 -1.06 -3.58
CA LYS A 61 -11.92 -0.04 -4.62
C LYS A 61 -13.29 0.01 -5.35
N ARG A 62 -14.12 -1.03 -5.25
CA ARG A 62 -15.49 -1.11 -5.83
C ARG A 62 -16.57 -0.53 -4.90
N GLY A 63 -16.21 -0.16 -3.67
CA GLY A 63 -17.13 0.32 -2.64
C GLY A 63 -17.52 -0.73 -1.59
N GLY A 64 -16.88 -1.91 -1.59
CA GLY A 64 -17.17 -2.97 -0.62
C GLY A 64 -16.61 -4.33 -1.04
N SER A 65 -16.37 -5.26 -0.12
CA SER A 65 -15.95 -6.63 -0.46
C SER A 65 -16.82 -7.65 0.26
N SER A 66 -16.96 -7.51 1.57
CA SER A 66 -17.80 -8.39 2.39
C SER A 66 -18.14 -7.70 3.70
N GLY A 67 -19.25 -8.11 4.31
CA GLY A 67 -19.63 -7.76 5.66
C GLY A 67 -20.03 -9.01 6.44
N LYS A 68 -19.68 -9.05 7.72
CA LYS A 68 -20.09 -10.09 8.67
C LYS A 68 -20.53 -9.45 9.96
N ILE A 69 -21.66 -9.88 10.49
CA ILE A 69 -22.19 -9.38 11.75
C ILE A 69 -22.55 -10.58 12.62
N SER A 70 -22.04 -10.60 13.84
CA SER A 70 -22.38 -11.57 14.88
C SER A 70 -23.05 -10.84 16.04
N PHE A 71 -24.28 -11.22 16.35
CA PHE A 71 -25.08 -10.62 17.42
C PHE A 71 -24.90 -11.37 18.76
N ASN A 72 -25.14 -10.66 19.86
CA ASN A 72 -25.15 -11.25 21.20
C ASN A 72 -26.38 -12.14 21.45
N ILE A 73 -27.48 -11.85 20.75
CA ILE A 73 -28.75 -12.59 20.81
C ILE A 73 -29.26 -12.85 19.39
N PRO A 74 -29.97 -13.98 19.15
CA PRO A 74 -30.61 -14.23 17.86
C PRO A 74 -31.64 -13.14 17.53
N LEU A 75 -31.71 -12.73 16.26
CA LEU A 75 -32.65 -11.71 15.78
C LEU A 75 -33.66 -12.31 14.80
N ASP A 76 -34.94 -12.29 15.17
CA ASP A 76 -36.02 -12.93 14.40
C ASP A 76 -36.54 -12.07 13.23
N ASN A 77 -36.20 -10.78 13.18
CA ASN A 77 -36.77 -9.80 12.23
C ASN A 77 -35.81 -9.40 11.10
N ILE A 78 -34.80 -10.22 10.84
CA ILE A 78 -33.82 -10.00 9.77
C ILE A 78 -34.12 -10.97 8.64
N ASN A 79 -34.17 -10.46 7.41
CA ASN A 79 -34.41 -11.25 6.22
C ASN A 79 -33.27 -11.10 5.19
N ILE A 80 -33.12 -12.12 4.35
CA ILE A 80 -32.28 -12.04 3.15
C ILE A 80 -32.79 -10.88 2.29
N ASN A 81 -31.86 -10.12 1.70
CA ASN A 81 -32.06 -8.88 0.95
C ASN A 81 -32.39 -7.61 1.75
N ASP A 82 -32.51 -7.69 3.09
CA ASP A 82 -32.55 -6.46 3.88
C ASP A 82 -31.27 -5.64 3.63
N LYS A 83 -31.43 -4.32 3.55
CA LYS A 83 -30.31 -3.41 3.30
C LYS A 83 -29.59 -3.12 4.61
N VAL A 84 -28.27 -3.19 4.58
CA VAL A 84 -27.40 -2.92 5.72
C VAL A 84 -26.59 -1.66 5.44
N GLU A 85 -26.58 -0.72 6.39
CA GLU A 85 -25.75 0.48 6.36
C GLU A 85 -24.93 0.57 7.64
N TYR A 86 -23.61 0.66 7.52
CA TYR A 86 -22.69 0.86 8.65
C TYR A 86 -22.28 2.33 8.75
N PHE A 87 -22.34 2.87 9.95
CA PHE A 87 -21.96 4.23 10.28
C PHE A 87 -20.84 4.23 11.32
N LEU A 88 -19.84 5.08 11.09
CA LEU A 88 -18.72 5.36 12.00
C LEU A 88 -18.74 6.85 12.32
N ASN A 89 -18.88 7.22 13.60
CA ASN A 89 -19.03 8.61 14.05
C ASN A 89 -20.10 9.38 13.25
N GLY A 90 -21.26 8.75 13.03
CA GLY A 90 -22.37 9.31 12.24
C GLY A 90 -22.15 9.41 10.74
N THR A 91 -20.98 9.01 10.24
CA THR A 91 -20.67 9.02 8.80
C THR A 91 -20.88 7.63 8.21
N LYS A 92 -21.67 7.53 7.13
CA LYS A 92 -21.91 6.26 6.43
C LYS A 92 -20.62 5.75 5.81
N LYS A 93 -20.23 4.52 6.15
CA LYS A 93 -19.00 3.88 5.67
C LYS A 93 -19.21 2.69 4.77
N PHE A 94 -20.25 1.90 4.98
CA PHE A 94 -20.51 0.72 4.15
C PHE A 94 -21.99 0.57 3.89
N VAL A 95 -22.32 0.06 2.70
CA VAL A 95 -23.69 -0.31 2.33
C VAL A 95 -23.67 -1.66 1.63
N GLY A 96 -24.62 -2.51 1.99
CA GLY A 96 -24.77 -3.83 1.38
C GLY A 96 -26.13 -4.44 1.63
N TYR A 97 -26.24 -5.73 1.33
CA TYR A 97 -27.46 -6.51 1.47
C TYR A 97 -27.18 -7.82 2.18
N ILE A 98 -28.11 -8.25 3.01
CA ILE A 98 -28.00 -9.54 3.68
C ILE A 98 -28.09 -10.67 2.66
N GLU A 99 -27.04 -11.46 2.58
CA GLU A 99 -26.94 -12.61 1.68
C GLU A 99 -27.37 -13.89 2.38
N SER A 100 -26.88 -14.12 3.60
CA SER A 100 -27.18 -15.31 4.39
C SER A 100 -27.39 -14.99 5.86
N ILE A 101 -28.17 -15.85 6.51
CA ILE A 101 -28.49 -15.78 7.93
C ILE A 101 -28.27 -17.18 8.51
N ASP A 102 -27.32 -17.29 9.43
CA ASP A 102 -26.96 -18.55 10.07
C ASP A 102 -27.32 -18.53 11.56
N ASN A 103 -27.38 -19.73 12.16
CA ASN A 103 -27.60 -19.92 13.60
C ASN A 103 -28.82 -19.14 14.14
N SER A 104 -29.96 -19.25 13.44
CA SER A 104 -31.23 -18.61 13.83
C SER A 104 -31.13 -17.08 13.96
N GLY A 105 -30.30 -16.40 13.14
CA GLY A 105 -30.18 -14.95 13.17
C GLY A 105 -29.05 -14.42 14.06
N LEU A 106 -28.19 -15.30 14.58
CA LEU A 106 -26.99 -14.89 15.33
C LEU A 106 -25.87 -14.38 14.43
N ASN A 107 -25.74 -14.94 13.23
CA ASN A 107 -24.69 -14.56 12.29
C ASN A 107 -25.32 -14.17 10.96
N VAL A 108 -24.86 -13.04 10.42
CA VAL A 108 -25.34 -12.48 9.17
C VAL A 108 -24.15 -12.19 8.26
N THR A 109 -24.25 -12.64 7.01
CA THR A 109 -23.31 -12.29 5.95
C THR A 109 -23.94 -11.23 5.06
N VAL A 110 -23.15 -10.22 4.71
CA VAL A 110 -23.58 -9.07 3.93
C VAL A 110 -22.72 -8.96 2.69
N ILE A 111 -23.33 -8.92 1.52
CA ILE A 111 -22.65 -8.60 0.26
C ILE A 111 -22.69 -7.09 0.01
N PRO A 112 -21.62 -6.50 -0.53
CA PRO A 112 -21.66 -5.09 -0.94
C PRO A 112 -22.64 -4.89 -2.09
N ILE A 113 -23.10 -3.65 -2.29
CA ILE A 113 -24.12 -3.34 -3.33
C ILE A 113 -23.74 -3.89 -4.70
N TRP A 114 -22.50 -3.60 -5.15
CA TRP A 114 -22.02 -4.02 -6.46
C TRP A 114 -21.95 -5.56 -6.60
N GLY A 115 -21.90 -6.31 -5.49
CA GLY A 115 -21.88 -7.78 -5.50
C GLY A 115 -23.11 -8.38 -6.19
N ARG A 116 -24.25 -7.67 -6.21
CA ARG A 116 -25.44 -8.08 -6.96
C ARG A 116 -25.23 -8.15 -8.48
N LEU A 117 -24.26 -7.40 -9.02
CA LEU A 117 -23.92 -7.41 -10.44
C LEU A 117 -23.29 -8.74 -10.89
N ILE A 118 -22.70 -9.52 -9.97
CA ILE A 118 -22.17 -10.86 -10.25
C ILE A 118 -23.30 -11.83 -10.62
N HIS A 119 -24.51 -11.59 -10.10
CA HIS A 119 -25.68 -12.42 -10.38
C HIS A 119 -26.47 -11.97 -11.61
N GLN A 120 -26.04 -10.91 -12.30
CA GLN A 120 -26.66 -10.43 -13.53
C GLN A 120 -25.89 -10.90 -14.75
N TYR A 121 -26.43 -11.92 -15.43
CA TYR A 121 -25.86 -12.48 -16.65
C TYR A 121 -26.54 -11.91 -17.89
N ILE A 122 -25.74 -11.73 -18.94
CA ILE A 122 -26.28 -11.38 -20.25
C ILE A 122 -26.59 -12.68 -21.00
N GLN A 123 -27.88 -12.99 -21.15
CA GLN A 123 -28.35 -14.11 -21.99
C GLN A 123 -27.99 -13.84 -23.45
N GLY A 124 -27.34 -14.80 -24.11
CA GLY A 124 -26.95 -14.70 -25.50
C GLY A 124 -27.46 -15.88 -26.31
N ASP A 125 -28.38 -15.62 -27.24
CA ASP A 125 -28.74 -16.59 -28.30
C ASP A 125 -27.84 -16.43 -29.55
N LEU A 126 -26.95 -15.42 -29.61
CA LEU A 126 -25.94 -15.30 -30.66
C LEU A 126 -24.65 -14.66 -30.10
N ILE A 127 -23.52 -15.30 -30.38
CA ILE A 127 -22.18 -14.74 -30.16
C ILE A 127 -22.00 -13.60 -31.17
N LEU A 128 -22.06 -12.37 -30.69
CA LEU A 128 -21.52 -11.22 -31.40
C LEU A 128 -20.39 -10.67 -30.53
N GLU A 129 -19.17 -11.18 -30.76
CA GLU A 129 -17.99 -10.37 -30.48
C GLU A 129 -18.18 -9.05 -31.22
N SER A 130 -18.22 -7.95 -30.48
CA SER A 130 -18.44 -6.64 -31.07
C SER A 130 -17.34 -5.70 -30.59
N THR A 131 -16.65 -5.09 -31.55
CA THR A 131 -15.74 -3.98 -31.28
C THR A 131 -16.58 -2.73 -31.09
N LYS A 132 -16.57 -2.19 -29.87
CA LYS A 132 -17.33 -0.98 -29.51
C LYS A 132 -16.45 -0.03 -28.71
N GLY A 133 -16.82 1.25 -28.73
CA GLY A 133 -16.23 2.23 -27.84
C GLY A 133 -16.49 1.87 -26.38
N VAL A 134 -15.52 2.15 -25.51
CA VAL A 134 -15.58 1.78 -24.09
C VAL A 134 -16.79 2.42 -23.37
N LEU A 135 -17.09 3.70 -23.65
CA LEU A 135 -18.28 4.35 -23.09
C LEU A 135 -19.57 3.65 -23.56
N ASP A 136 -19.69 3.32 -24.84
CA ASP A 136 -20.88 2.64 -25.39
C ASP A 136 -21.13 1.29 -24.73
N ILE A 137 -20.07 0.54 -24.41
CA ILE A 137 -20.17 -0.73 -23.70
C ILE A 137 -20.74 -0.50 -22.31
N VAL A 138 -20.20 0.44 -21.54
CA VAL A 138 -20.69 0.72 -20.18
C VAL A 138 -22.14 1.23 -20.20
N LEU A 139 -22.50 2.11 -21.14
CA LEU A 139 -23.87 2.60 -21.29
C LEU A 139 -24.85 1.47 -21.66
N SER A 140 -24.41 0.47 -22.42
CA SER A 140 -25.25 -0.69 -22.77
C SER A 140 -25.63 -1.56 -21.56
N LEU A 141 -24.88 -1.47 -20.46
CA LEU A 141 -25.14 -2.21 -19.21
C LEU A 141 -26.12 -1.48 -18.27
N ARG A 142 -26.51 -0.25 -18.61
CA ARG A 142 -27.33 0.63 -17.76
C ARG A 142 -28.58 -0.07 -17.21
N GLU A 143 -29.40 -0.65 -18.10
CA GLU A 143 -30.66 -1.29 -17.70
C GLU A 143 -30.40 -2.43 -16.69
N LYS A 144 -29.36 -3.24 -16.92
CA LYS A 144 -28.98 -4.35 -16.02
C LYS A 144 -28.45 -3.87 -14.67
N ILE A 145 -27.74 -2.74 -14.64
CA ILE A 145 -27.26 -2.13 -13.40
C ILE A 145 -28.44 -1.53 -12.62
N GLU A 146 -29.34 -0.82 -13.29
CA GLU A 146 -30.55 -0.22 -12.69
C GLU A 146 -31.54 -1.29 -12.18
N GLU A 147 -31.66 -2.44 -12.86
CA GLU A 147 -32.45 -3.60 -12.40
C GLU A 147 -32.03 -4.07 -10.99
N MET A 148 -30.75 -3.94 -10.63
CA MET A 148 -30.23 -4.27 -9.29
C MET A 148 -30.48 -3.20 -8.23
N GLY A 149 -31.19 -2.12 -8.62
CA GLY A 149 -31.49 -0.98 -7.78
C GLY A 149 -30.33 -0.02 -7.59
N ILE A 150 -29.30 -0.09 -8.45
CA ILE A 150 -28.15 0.83 -8.44
C ILE A 150 -28.48 2.06 -9.28
N ILE A 151 -28.15 3.25 -8.78
CA ILE A 151 -28.39 4.51 -9.50
C ILE A 151 -27.31 4.67 -10.57
N PHE A 152 -27.74 4.79 -11.82
CA PHE A 152 -26.86 5.04 -12.96
C PHE A 152 -26.99 6.51 -13.40
N ASP A 153 -26.02 7.34 -13.01
CA ASP A 153 -25.91 8.73 -13.47
C ASP A 153 -24.66 8.87 -14.35
N GLU A 154 -24.87 9.19 -15.63
CA GLU A 154 -23.81 9.36 -16.62
C GLU A 154 -22.77 10.42 -16.21
N LYS A 155 -23.13 11.37 -15.34
CA LYS A 155 -22.18 12.37 -14.81
C LYS A 155 -21.04 11.76 -13.99
N ASN A 156 -21.21 10.53 -13.48
CA ASN A 156 -20.20 9.81 -12.71
C ASN A 156 -19.37 8.84 -13.58
N ILE A 157 -19.53 8.93 -14.89
CA ILE A 157 -18.82 8.12 -15.89
C ILE A 157 -17.89 9.05 -16.67
N ASP A 158 -16.60 8.94 -16.40
CA ASP A 158 -15.54 9.72 -17.06
C ASP A 158 -14.90 8.91 -18.18
N LEU A 159 -15.73 8.36 -19.08
CA LEU A 159 -15.28 7.55 -20.20
C LEU A 159 -15.55 8.24 -21.52
N ASN A 160 -14.73 7.92 -22.52
CA ASN A 160 -14.95 8.31 -23.90
C ASN A 160 -14.85 7.09 -24.83
N ASN A 161 -15.15 7.30 -26.11
CA ASN A 161 -15.10 6.25 -27.13
C ASN A 161 -13.78 6.26 -27.93
N ASP A 162 -12.73 6.95 -27.45
CA ASP A 162 -11.43 7.01 -28.15
C ASP A 162 -10.76 5.63 -28.17
N LYS A 163 -11.00 4.82 -27.14
CA LYS A 163 -10.58 3.42 -27.11
C LYS A 163 -11.75 2.52 -27.49
N GLN A 164 -11.50 1.62 -28.43
CA GLN A 164 -12.42 0.54 -28.79
C GLN A 164 -11.89 -0.79 -28.28
N ILE A 165 -12.79 -1.62 -27.77
CA ILE A 165 -12.46 -2.96 -27.27
C ILE A 165 -13.39 -3.98 -27.92
N THR A 166 -12.84 -5.14 -28.25
CA THR A 166 -13.62 -6.28 -28.75
C THR A 166 -13.99 -7.14 -27.55
N ILE A 167 -15.27 -7.20 -27.22
CA ILE A 167 -15.77 -7.94 -26.06
C ILE A 167 -16.87 -8.93 -26.47
N SER A 168 -16.84 -10.11 -25.85
CA SER A 168 -17.93 -11.08 -25.89
C SER A 168 -18.83 -10.89 -24.67
N PHE A 169 -20.12 -10.65 -24.90
CA PHE A 169 -21.11 -10.47 -23.83
C PHE A 169 -21.72 -11.79 -23.35
N SER A 170 -21.76 -12.82 -24.21
CA SER A 170 -22.48 -14.06 -23.94
C SER A 170 -21.90 -14.82 -22.74
N GLY A 171 -22.75 -15.14 -21.77
CA GLY A 171 -22.40 -15.93 -20.60
C GLY A 171 -21.57 -15.20 -19.53
N LYS A 172 -21.21 -13.93 -19.76
CA LYS A 172 -20.53 -13.10 -18.76
C LYS A 172 -21.55 -12.39 -17.87
N ASN A 173 -21.15 -12.17 -16.63
CA ASN A 173 -21.90 -11.29 -15.74
C ASN A 173 -21.49 -9.82 -15.99
N VAL A 174 -22.30 -8.87 -15.51
CA VAL A 174 -22.05 -7.43 -15.67
C VAL A 174 -20.70 -7.02 -15.06
N SER A 175 -20.34 -7.58 -13.90
CA SER A 175 -19.06 -7.29 -13.22
C SER A 175 -17.86 -7.72 -14.07
N ASP A 176 -17.91 -8.87 -14.71
CA ASP A 176 -16.82 -9.38 -15.56
C ASP A 176 -16.60 -8.48 -16.78
N ILE A 177 -17.68 -8.00 -17.38
CA ILE A 177 -17.62 -7.08 -18.53
C ILE A 177 -17.03 -5.74 -18.10
N LEU A 178 -17.45 -5.20 -16.96
CA LEU A 178 -16.90 -3.95 -16.42
C LEU A 178 -15.42 -4.09 -16.01
N ASP A 179 -15.04 -5.24 -15.45
CA ASP A 179 -13.65 -5.57 -15.15
C ASP A 179 -12.81 -5.64 -16.43
N GLU A 180 -13.31 -6.28 -17.47
CA GLU A 180 -12.65 -6.33 -18.78
C GLU A 180 -12.53 -4.93 -19.39
N VAL A 181 -13.58 -4.10 -19.32
CA VAL A 181 -13.52 -2.71 -19.77
C VAL A 181 -12.46 -1.91 -19.02
N GLU A 182 -12.40 -2.01 -17.69
CA GLU A 182 -11.40 -1.31 -16.87
C GLU A 182 -9.99 -1.79 -17.13
N GLU A 183 -9.80 -3.10 -17.19
CA GLU A 183 -8.54 -3.74 -17.59
C GLU A 183 -8.11 -3.24 -18.96
N ASN A 184 -9.09 -2.95 -19.83
CA ASN A 184 -8.86 -2.41 -21.14
C ASN A 184 -8.74 -0.87 -21.21
N ILE A 185 -8.52 -0.08 -20.15
CA ILE A 185 -8.34 1.39 -20.29
C ILE A 185 -6.98 1.82 -19.77
N SER A 186 -6.78 1.73 -18.46
CA SER A 186 -5.59 2.17 -17.74
C SER A 186 -5.68 1.77 -16.26
N LYS A 187 -4.51 1.69 -15.61
CA LYS A 187 -4.39 1.43 -14.17
C LYS A 187 -5.04 2.52 -13.28
N SER A 188 -5.30 3.71 -13.81
CA SER A 188 -5.88 4.82 -13.05
C SER A 188 -7.41 4.81 -13.01
N TYR A 189 -8.05 4.09 -13.92
CA TYR A 189 -9.51 4.04 -14.05
C TYR A 189 -10.14 2.97 -13.19
N SER A 190 -11.31 3.21 -12.64
CA SER A 190 -12.01 2.18 -11.89
C SER A 190 -13.51 2.35 -11.95
N TRP A 191 -14.21 1.23 -12.05
CA TRP A 191 -15.65 1.19 -11.80
C TRP A 191 -15.99 0.83 -10.34
N GLY A 192 -17.19 1.14 -9.90
CA GLY A 192 -17.68 0.70 -8.59
C GLY A 192 -19.04 1.28 -8.27
N VAL A 193 -19.49 1.05 -7.04
CA VAL A 193 -20.72 1.65 -6.52
C VAL A 193 -20.39 2.32 -5.21
N ASP A 194 -20.71 3.61 -5.09
CA ASP A 194 -20.42 4.38 -3.89
C ASP A 194 -21.39 4.09 -2.74
N ILE A 195 -21.13 4.71 -1.59
CA ILE A 195 -21.97 4.60 -0.38
C ILE A 195 -23.41 5.15 -0.57
N ASN A 196 -23.64 5.93 -1.64
CA ASN A 196 -24.95 6.46 -2.00
C ASN A 196 -25.66 5.58 -3.04
N ASN A 197 -25.14 4.37 -3.29
CA ASN A 197 -25.70 3.43 -4.26
C ASN A 197 -25.64 3.97 -5.70
N THR A 198 -24.67 4.84 -5.98
CA THR A 198 -24.45 5.41 -7.32
C THR A 198 -23.27 4.73 -8.00
N PHE A 199 -23.52 4.23 -9.20
CA PHE A 199 -22.49 3.66 -10.05
C PHE A 199 -21.52 4.76 -10.51
N TYR A 200 -20.24 4.45 -10.53
CA TYR A 200 -19.21 5.30 -11.13
C TYR A 200 -18.30 4.47 -12.01
N PHE A 201 -17.71 5.14 -13.01
CA PHE A 201 -16.59 4.64 -13.77
C PHE A 201 -15.70 5.83 -14.10
N LYS A 202 -14.61 6.03 -13.36
CA LYS A 202 -13.81 7.25 -13.48
C LYS A 202 -12.32 7.02 -13.23
N GLU A 203 -11.52 7.98 -13.65
CA GLU A 203 -10.11 8.04 -13.28
C GLU A 203 -9.96 8.53 -11.84
N PHE A 204 -9.11 7.86 -11.06
CA PHE A 204 -8.75 8.34 -9.72
C PHE A 204 -7.55 9.27 -9.79
N SER A 205 -7.60 10.33 -8.99
CA SER A 205 -6.49 11.26 -8.85
C SER A 205 -5.33 10.61 -8.11
N ASN A 206 -4.12 10.91 -8.59
CA ASN A 206 -2.85 10.57 -7.94
C ASN A 206 -2.32 11.73 -7.10
N ILE A 207 -3.09 12.81 -6.95
CA ILE A 207 -2.73 13.99 -6.17
C ILE A 207 -3.24 13.78 -4.74
N PRO A 208 -2.36 13.78 -3.73
CA PRO A 208 -2.78 13.66 -2.34
C PRO A 208 -3.76 14.76 -1.94
N THR A 209 -4.94 14.37 -1.47
CA THR A 209 -5.92 15.30 -0.87
C THR A 209 -5.71 15.45 0.62
N LYS A 210 -4.98 14.51 1.23
CA LYS A 210 -4.81 14.41 2.67
C LYS A 210 -3.45 13.85 3.06
N LYS A 211 -3.02 14.18 4.27
CA LYS A 211 -1.79 13.69 4.89
C LYS A 211 -2.06 12.80 6.10
N LEU A 212 -1.61 11.56 6.05
CA LEU A 212 -1.56 10.63 7.17
C LEU A 212 -0.16 10.67 7.79
N ASN A 213 -0.09 10.86 9.11
CA ASN A 213 1.18 11.04 9.78
C ASN A 213 1.24 10.22 11.07
N TRP A 214 2.17 9.26 11.10
CA TRP A 214 2.42 8.46 12.29
C TRP A 214 2.77 9.33 13.51
N HIS A 215 3.58 10.39 13.35
CA HIS A 215 3.97 11.29 14.44
C HIS A 215 2.78 12.05 15.07
N ASN A 216 1.68 12.16 14.31
CA ASN A 216 0.43 12.76 14.79
C ASN A 216 -0.55 11.72 15.33
N ASN A 217 -0.13 10.46 15.52
CA ASN A 217 -0.96 9.34 15.95
C ASN A 217 -2.16 9.06 15.03
N HIS A 218 -2.02 9.34 13.73
CA HIS A 218 -3.07 9.01 12.75
C HIS A 218 -3.26 7.49 12.60
N PHE A 219 -2.22 6.69 12.88
CA PHE A 219 -2.24 5.23 12.91
C PHE A 219 -1.13 4.72 13.84
N SER A 220 -1.21 3.48 14.34
CA SER A 220 -0.25 2.94 15.31
C SER A 220 0.93 2.18 14.68
N GLU A 221 0.67 1.47 13.59
CA GLU A 221 1.65 0.64 12.88
C GLU A 221 1.52 0.83 11.38
N SER A 222 2.65 0.66 10.69
CA SER A 222 2.69 0.63 9.23
C SER A 222 3.71 -0.39 8.74
N GLU A 223 3.36 -1.15 7.72
CA GLU A 223 4.24 -2.10 7.04
C GLU A 223 4.28 -1.75 5.55
N TYR A 224 5.48 -1.51 5.03
CA TYR A 224 5.69 -1.27 3.60
C TYR A 224 6.16 -2.56 2.95
N THR A 225 5.45 -2.99 1.91
CA THR A 225 5.80 -4.15 1.10
C THR A 225 6.05 -3.74 -0.35
N GLU A 226 7.10 -4.30 -0.92
CA GLU A 226 7.48 -4.13 -2.32
C GLU A 226 7.56 -5.50 -2.96
N ASP A 227 6.82 -5.71 -4.05
CA ASP A 227 6.73 -6.97 -4.75
C ASP A 227 7.22 -6.80 -6.20
N SER A 228 8.28 -7.54 -6.51
CA SER A 228 8.93 -7.59 -7.82
C SER A 228 8.82 -8.96 -8.47
N SER A 229 7.97 -9.88 -7.94
CA SER A 229 7.92 -11.27 -8.39
C SER A 229 7.58 -11.41 -9.86
N ASP A 230 6.80 -10.49 -10.41
CA ASP A 230 6.24 -10.57 -11.75
C ASP A 230 6.99 -9.71 -12.77
N LEU A 231 7.97 -8.90 -12.33
CA LEU A 231 8.81 -8.11 -13.23
C LEU A 231 9.74 -9.05 -14.01
N VAL A 232 10.18 -8.63 -15.18
CA VAL A 232 11.10 -9.38 -16.04
C VAL A 232 12.26 -8.50 -16.47
N SER A 233 13.43 -9.07 -16.72
CA SER A 233 14.59 -8.30 -17.19
C SER A 233 14.86 -8.50 -18.68
N ARG A 234 14.23 -9.51 -19.31
CA ARG A 234 14.41 -9.83 -20.73
C ARG A 234 13.14 -10.40 -21.37
N TYR A 235 12.97 -10.14 -22.66
CA TYR A 235 11.92 -10.75 -23.48
C TYR A 235 12.48 -11.57 -24.64
N ILE A 236 11.91 -12.77 -24.84
CA ILE A 236 12.01 -13.54 -26.08
C ILE A 236 10.76 -13.26 -26.89
N ILE A 237 10.92 -12.70 -28.09
CA ILE A 237 9.77 -12.41 -28.95
C ILE A 237 9.37 -13.68 -29.70
N LYS A 238 8.09 -14.06 -29.63
CA LYS A 238 7.50 -15.09 -30.49
C LYS A 238 6.43 -14.48 -31.36
N MET A 239 6.52 -14.70 -32.66
CA MET A 239 5.48 -14.29 -33.59
C MET A 239 4.57 -15.47 -33.92
N LYS A 240 3.27 -15.31 -33.69
CA LYS A 240 2.20 -16.26 -33.97
C LYS A 240 1.72 -16.09 -35.41
N ASP A 241 1.74 -17.16 -36.17
CA ASP A 241 1.24 -17.25 -37.55
C ASP A 241 0.17 -18.34 -37.63
N SER A 242 -0.63 -18.33 -38.68
CA SER A 242 -1.66 -19.34 -38.92
C SER A 242 -1.42 -19.98 -40.29
N ILE A 243 -1.16 -21.28 -40.30
CA ILE A 243 -1.07 -22.07 -41.54
C ILE A 243 -2.30 -22.95 -41.67
N THR A 244 -2.80 -23.11 -42.88
CA THR A 244 -3.83 -24.11 -43.17
C THR A 244 -3.15 -25.40 -43.56
N ASP A 245 -3.50 -26.50 -42.89
CA ASP A 245 -2.94 -27.81 -43.21
C ASP A 245 -3.56 -28.41 -44.48
N GLU A 246 -3.03 -29.56 -44.91
CA GLU A 246 -3.47 -30.25 -46.13
C GLU A 246 -4.94 -30.70 -46.09
N ASN A 247 -5.58 -30.70 -44.90
CA ASN A 247 -6.98 -31.04 -44.69
C ASN A 247 -7.89 -29.80 -44.58
N GLY A 248 -7.35 -28.59 -44.69
CA GLY A 248 -8.10 -27.34 -44.54
C GLY A 248 -8.25 -26.87 -43.09
N GLU A 249 -7.57 -27.50 -42.13
CA GLU A 249 -7.60 -27.07 -40.72
C GLU A 249 -6.57 -25.96 -40.47
N VAL A 250 -7.00 -24.87 -39.84
CA VAL A 250 -6.10 -23.77 -39.45
C VAL A 250 -5.32 -24.19 -38.20
N LYS A 251 -4.00 -24.20 -38.31
CA LYS A 251 -3.05 -24.50 -37.23
C LYS A 251 -2.20 -23.27 -36.92
N GLU A 252 -2.08 -22.98 -35.63
CA GLU A 252 -1.22 -21.92 -35.14
C GLU A 252 0.24 -22.37 -35.12
N VAL A 253 1.14 -21.55 -35.65
CA VAL A 253 2.58 -21.80 -35.69
C VAL A 253 3.29 -20.61 -35.07
N TYR A 254 4.33 -20.86 -34.28
CA TYR A 254 5.07 -19.83 -33.58
C TYR A 254 6.50 -19.74 -34.11
N ARG A 255 6.95 -18.54 -34.46
CA ARG A 255 8.32 -18.23 -34.87
C ARG A 255 8.99 -17.34 -33.83
N ALA A 256 9.97 -17.89 -33.11
CA ALA A 256 10.79 -17.08 -32.21
C ALA A 256 11.72 -16.16 -33.02
N LEU A 257 11.83 -14.90 -32.61
CA LEU A 257 12.80 -13.97 -33.19
C LEU A 257 14.20 -14.17 -32.57
N PRO A 258 15.28 -13.90 -33.31
CA PRO A 258 16.63 -14.29 -32.93
C PRO A 258 17.28 -13.39 -31.87
N LYS A 259 16.84 -12.15 -31.68
CA LYS A 259 17.40 -11.26 -30.65
C LYS A 259 16.59 -11.36 -29.36
N ILE A 260 17.28 -11.19 -28.24
CA ILE A 260 16.66 -11.14 -26.91
C ILE A 260 16.67 -9.68 -26.46
N VAL A 261 15.49 -9.12 -26.22
CA VAL A 261 15.34 -7.76 -25.70
C VAL A 261 15.80 -7.75 -24.25
N GLY A 262 16.65 -6.80 -23.88
CA GLY A 262 17.35 -6.77 -22.58
C GLY A 262 18.73 -7.43 -22.60
N ALA A 263 19.16 -8.01 -23.73
CA ALA A 263 20.48 -8.61 -23.90
C ALA A 263 21.19 -8.25 -25.22
N ASP A 264 20.45 -7.71 -26.20
CA ASP A 264 21.01 -7.24 -27.46
C ASP A 264 21.62 -5.82 -27.32
N LYS A 265 22.63 -5.48 -28.13
CA LYS A 265 23.28 -4.17 -28.07
C LYS A 265 22.33 -3.01 -28.41
N LEU A 266 21.35 -3.25 -29.28
CA LEU A 266 20.35 -2.24 -29.65
C LEU A 266 19.23 -2.12 -28.61
N TYR A 267 19.01 -3.16 -27.81
CA TYR A 267 17.98 -3.22 -26.76
C TYR A 267 18.60 -3.77 -25.46
N PRO A 268 19.47 -2.98 -24.79
CA PRO A 268 20.35 -3.46 -23.73
C PRO A 268 19.62 -3.75 -22.41
N ALA A 269 20.33 -4.29 -21.43
CA ALA A 269 19.77 -4.58 -20.10
C ALA A 269 19.25 -3.30 -19.41
N ILE A 270 18.08 -3.43 -18.76
CA ILE A 270 17.46 -2.36 -17.98
C ILE A 270 18.04 -2.28 -16.56
N PRO A 271 18.01 -1.11 -15.88
CA PRO A 271 18.50 -0.97 -14.51
C PRO A 271 17.93 -2.00 -13.52
N LEU A 272 16.65 -2.37 -13.71
CA LEU A 272 15.95 -3.37 -12.90
C LEU A 272 16.63 -4.75 -12.88
N GLU A 273 17.38 -5.12 -13.92
CA GLU A 273 18.12 -6.40 -13.98
C GLU A 273 19.12 -6.54 -12.82
N LYS A 274 19.68 -5.43 -12.32
CA LYS A 274 20.57 -5.43 -11.15
C LYS A 274 19.86 -5.80 -9.86
N GLU A 275 18.54 -5.62 -9.80
CA GLU A 275 17.72 -5.81 -8.61
C GLU A 275 17.02 -7.16 -8.61
N ILE A 276 16.41 -7.55 -9.75
CA ILE A 276 15.66 -8.81 -9.87
C ILE A 276 16.47 -9.96 -10.48
N GLY A 277 17.70 -9.69 -10.95
CA GLY A 277 18.50 -10.64 -11.70
C GLY A 277 17.99 -10.85 -13.13
N ILE A 278 18.55 -11.85 -13.82
CA ILE A 278 18.13 -12.20 -15.17
C ILE A 278 16.85 -13.02 -15.09
N LYS A 279 15.74 -12.44 -15.53
CA LYS A 279 14.45 -13.13 -15.62
C LYS A 279 13.83 -12.91 -16.99
N THR A 280 13.58 -14.01 -17.69
CA THR A 280 13.14 -13.98 -19.08
C THR A 280 11.68 -14.37 -19.19
N ASP A 281 10.94 -13.67 -20.03
CA ASP A 281 9.56 -13.99 -20.38
C ASP A 281 9.35 -13.94 -21.90
N ILE A 282 8.19 -14.40 -22.37
CA ILE A 282 7.85 -14.49 -23.78
C ILE A 282 6.95 -13.32 -24.16
N PHE A 283 7.37 -12.55 -25.17
CA PHE A 283 6.59 -11.48 -25.77
C PHE A 283 5.96 -11.99 -27.07
N GLU A 284 4.69 -12.39 -27.03
CA GLU A 284 3.99 -12.98 -28.19
C GLU A 284 3.24 -11.93 -29.03
N LEU A 285 3.36 -11.97 -30.35
CA LEU A 285 2.66 -11.05 -31.27
C LEU A 285 2.19 -11.78 -32.53
N ASN A 286 1.15 -11.32 -33.22
CA ASN A 286 0.83 -11.85 -34.56
C ASN A 286 1.93 -11.57 -35.60
N TYR A 287 2.22 -12.53 -36.46
CA TYR A 287 3.27 -12.46 -37.48
C TYR A 287 2.84 -11.56 -38.65
N LYS A 288 3.58 -10.47 -38.87
CA LYS A 288 3.70 -9.79 -40.16
C LYS A 288 5.16 -9.44 -40.40
N LEU A 289 5.63 -9.55 -41.63
CA LEU A 289 7.03 -9.30 -41.99
C LEU A 289 7.49 -7.87 -41.65
N GLU A 290 6.58 -6.90 -41.79
CA GLU A 290 6.81 -5.47 -41.57
C GLU A 290 6.94 -5.11 -40.09
N ASN A 291 6.46 -5.98 -39.19
CA ASN A 291 6.43 -5.74 -37.75
C ASN A 291 7.72 -6.20 -37.05
N TYR A 292 8.70 -6.70 -37.81
CA TYR A 292 9.85 -7.40 -37.25
C TYR A 292 10.73 -6.51 -36.35
N ASP A 293 11.09 -5.32 -36.83
CA ASP A 293 11.91 -4.37 -36.06
C ASP A 293 11.08 -3.63 -35.00
N LEU A 294 9.82 -3.30 -35.32
CA LEU A 294 8.85 -2.71 -34.40
C LEU A 294 8.59 -3.60 -33.18
N ALA A 295 8.52 -4.91 -33.34
CA ALA A 295 8.34 -5.85 -32.24
C ALA A 295 9.44 -5.72 -31.17
N TYR A 296 10.69 -5.48 -31.60
CA TYR A 296 11.79 -5.27 -30.67
C TYR A 296 11.74 -3.92 -29.96
N GLU A 297 11.45 -2.84 -30.68
CA GLU A 297 11.28 -1.51 -30.08
C GLU A 297 10.18 -1.53 -29.01
N TYR A 298 9.08 -2.18 -29.32
CA TYR A 298 7.96 -2.31 -28.41
C TYR A 298 8.28 -3.17 -27.20
N ALA A 299 8.75 -4.40 -27.40
CA ALA A 299 9.17 -5.25 -26.30
C ALA A 299 10.20 -4.55 -25.40
N TYR A 300 11.04 -3.67 -25.95
CA TYR A 300 11.97 -2.87 -25.16
C TYR A 300 11.30 -1.74 -24.38
N GLN A 301 10.35 -1.02 -24.99
CA GLN A 301 9.51 -0.05 -24.27
C GLN A 301 8.70 -0.69 -23.15
N PHE A 302 8.22 -1.91 -23.34
CA PHE A 302 7.56 -2.68 -22.27
C PHE A 302 8.50 -2.98 -21.13
N LEU A 303 9.68 -3.47 -21.50
CA LEU A 303 10.69 -3.85 -20.56
C LEU A 303 11.11 -2.66 -19.69
N THR A 304 11.26 -1.47 -20.27
CA THR A 304 11.67 -0.24 -19.56
C THR A 304 10.57 0.42 -18.74
N ASN A 305 9.28 0.22 -19.08
CA ASN A 305 8.14 0.84 -18.39
C ASN A 305 7.54 -0.04 -17.27
N GLN A 306 8.31 -1.00 -16.78
CA GLN A 306 7.91 -1.85 -15.67
C GLN A 306 7.98 -1.10 -14.34
N GLU A 307 6.94 -1.23 -13.53
CA GLU A 307 6.84 -0.58 -12.23
C GLU A 307 6.73 -1.64 -11.12
N LYS A 308 7.44 -1.42 -10.02
CA LYS A 308 7.36 -2.28 -8.85
C LYS A 308 6.00 -2.15 -8.18
N LYS A 309 5.50 -3.25 -7.65
CA LYS A 309 4.27 -3.25 -6.87
C LYS A 309 4.62 -2.76 -5.47
N GLU A 310 4.06 -1.63 -5.07
CA GLU A 310 4.26 -1.06 -3.74
C GLU A 310 2.93 -0.99 -3.01
N SER A 311 2.90 -1.46 -1.77
CA SER A 311 1.76 -1.30 -0.88
C SER A 311 2.20 -0.98 0.54
N VAL A 312 1.30 -0.31 1.26
CA VAL A 312 1.45 -0.01 2.68
C VAL A 312 0.24 -0.53 3.42
N GLN A 313 0.47 -1.37 4.42
CA GLN A 313 -0.57 -1.73 5.39
C GLN A 313 -0.48 -0.77 6.57
N LEU A 314 -1.57 -0.06 6.86
CA LEU A 314 -1.74 0.76 8.06
C LEU A 314 -2.64 0.02 9.04
N LYS A 315 -2.22 -0.07 10.30
CA LYS A 315 -3.03 -0.69 11.36
C LYS A 315 -3.45 0.30 12.43
N ASN A 316 -4.65 0.07 12.97
CA ASN A 316 -5.31 0.88 14.00
C ASN A 316 -5.28 2.38 13.66
N ILE A 317 -5.89 2.74 12.54
CA ILE A 317 -6.13 4.12 12.15
C ILE A 317 -7.01 4.79 13.21
N ASN A 318 -6.54 5.93 13.71
CA ASN A 318 -7.28 6.70 14.70
C ASN A 318 -8.36 7.54 14.01
N TYR A 319 -9.53 6.93 13.83
CA TYR A 319 -10.69 7.55 13.18
C TYR A 319 -11.24 8.79 13.91
N ASN A 320 -10.86 9.02 15.18
CA ASN A 320 -11.20 10.26 15.89
C ASN A 320 -10.32 11.44 15.48
N LEU A 321 -9.12 11.18 14.96
CA LEU A 321 -8.19 12.21 14.48
C LEU A 321 -8.25 12.37 12.96
N THR A 322 -8.38 11.25 12.24
CA THR A 322 -8.41 11.26 10.80
C THR A 322 -9.32 10.18 10.25
N ASP A 323 -10.20 10.59 9.35
CA ASP A 323 -11.01 9.69 8.54
C ASP A 323 -10.38 9.52 7.14
N ILE A 324 -10.59 8.38 6.49
CA ILE A 324 -10.11 8.11 5.13
C ILE A 324 -11.21 7.49 4.30
N ASN A 325 -11.26 7.87 3.02
CA ASN A 325 -12.21 7.29 2.08
C ASN A 325 -11.53 6.34 1.12
N ILE A 326 -12.28 5.33 0.68
CA ILE A 326 -11.81 4.42 -0.34
C ILE A 326 -11.49 5.18 -1.63
N ASN A 327 -10.41 4.79 -2.29
CA ASN A 327 -9.82 5.40 -3.48
C ASN A 327 -9.26 6.83 -3.32
N GLU A 328 -9.34 7.42 -2.13
CA GLU A 328 -8.69 8.71 -1.82
C GLU A 328 -7.17 8.57 -1.93
N CYS A 329 -6.50 9.54 -2.57
CA CYS A 329 -5.04 9.60 -2.59
C CYS A 329 -4.54 10.34 -1.35
N VAL A 330 -3.60 9.72 -0.63
CA VAL A 330 -3.05 10.24 0.62
C VAL A 330 -1.52 10.24 0.59
N GLU A 331 -0.93 11.30 1.15
CA GLU A 331 0.48 11.35 1.51
C GLU A 331 0.60 10.70 2.90
N CYS A 332 1.36 9.61 3.02
CA CYS A 332 1.51 8.87 4.25
C CYS A 332 2.95 8.89 4.74
N ILE A 333 3.18 9.48 5.92
CA ILE A 333 4.44 9.44 6.66
C ILE A 333 4.41 8.22 7.58
N LEU A 334 5.14 7.19 7.21
CA LEU A 334 5.15 5.88 7.87
C LEU A 334 5.84 5.92 9.24
N LYS A 335 5.49 4.95 10.09
CA LYS A 335 6.22 4.68 11.32
C LYS A 335 7.69 4.40 10.98
N PRO A 336 8.66 5.05 11.64
CA PRO A 336 10.06 4.71 11.45
C PRO A 336 10.30 3.28 11.93
N THR A 337 10.99 2.49 11.11
CA THR A 337 11.46 1.16 11.48
C THR A 337 12.68 1.29 12.41
N ASN A 338 12.42 1.37 13.72
CA ASN A 338 13.37 1.38 14.85
C ASN A 338 14.56 2.36 14.75
N ASN A 339 14.70 3.23 15.76
CA ASN A 339 15.92 4.01 15.95
C ASN A 339 17.08 3.06 16.24
N PHE A 340 18.05 2.97 15.33
CA PHE A 340 19.25 2.15 15.52
C PHE A 340 20.28 2.93 16.35
N TYR A 341 20.95 2.24 17.27
CA TYR A 341 22.11 2.75 17.99
C TYR A 341 23.28 1.80 17.82
N LYS A 342 24.47 2.35 17.59
CA LYS A 342 25.73 1.63 17.48
C LYS A 342 26.68 2.13 18.53
N ILE A 343 27.12 1.25 19.42
CA ILE A 343 28.20 1.54 20.37
C ILE A 343 29.52 1.23 19.63
N ILE A 344 30.40 2.23 19.51
CA ILE A 344 31.75 2.04 18.97
C ILE A 344 32.73 2.20 20.13
N ASP A 345 33.24 1.06 20.59
CA ASP A 345 34.29 0.97 21.61
C ASP A 345 35.64 0.76 20.91
N PHE A 346 36.59 1.69 21.09
CA PHE A 346 37.92 1.60 20.48
C PHE A 346 38.90 0.77 21.32
N ASN A 347 38.56 0.43 22.57
CA ASN A 347 39.35 -0.47 23.40
C ASN A 347 39.05 -1.94 23.09
N ASP A 348 37.86 -2.25 22.56
CA ASP A 348 37.38 -3.62 22.30
C ASP A 348 37.52 -4.12 20.86
N PHE A 349 38.13 -3.33 19.96
CA PHE A 349 38.43 -3.77 18.59
C PHE A 349 39.41 -4.95 18.51
N THR A 350 39.85 -5.47 19.65
CA THR A 350 40.78 -6.59 19.75
C THR A 350 40.15 -7.92 20.20
N ILE A 351 38.91 -8.00 20.69
CA ILE A 351 38.35 -9.27 21.22
C ILE A 351 36.87 -9.54 20.88
N ILE A 352 36.03 -8.55 20.56
CA ILE A 352 34.56 -8.74 20.51
C ILE A 352 33.99 -8.91 19.09
N GLU A 353 34.58 -9.77 18.26
CA GLU A 353 33.88 -10.29 17.06
C GLU A 353 33.51 -11.77 17.17
N SER A 354 33.84 -12.46 18.27
CA SER A 354 33.54 -13.90 18.39
C SER A 354 32.40 -14.27 19.35
N HIS A 355 31.83 -13.35 20.14
CA HIS A 355 30.93 -13.75 21.25
C HIS A 355 29.57 -13.03 21.40
N LEU A 356 29.21 -12.06 20.56
CA LEU A 356 27.91 -11.34 20.71
C LEU A 356 26.92 -11.55 19.56
N ASN A 357 26.89 -12.75 18.99
CA ASN A 357 25.89 -13.14 18.00
C ASN A 357 24.80 -14.08 18.53
N ASP A 358 24.62 -14.20 19.85
CA ASP A 358 23.48 -14.87 20.44
C ASP A 358 22.55 -13.85 21.14
N ILE A 359 21.64 -13.32 20.32
CA ILE A 359 20.22 -13.03 20.58
C ILE A 359 19.85 -12.57 22.02
N TYR A 360 19.36 -11.32 22.12
CA TYR A 360 18.50 -10.74 23.18
C TYR A 360 18.24 -11.59 24.45
N SER A 361 18.66 -11.12 25.62
CA SER A 361 17.80 -10.85 26.80
C SER A 361 18.65 -10.59 28.04
N SER A 362 18.00 -10.02 29.06
CA SER A 362 18.39 -9.98 30.46
C SER A 362 19.32 -11.11 30.90
N ASP A 363 20.56 -10.79 31.25
CA ASP A 363 21.19 -11.19 32.51
C ASP A 363 22.64 -10.67 32.54
N ILE A 364 22.93 -9.91 33.59
CA ILE A 364 24.28 -9.45 33.92
C ILE A 364 25.08 -10.69 34.33
N ILE A 365 26.10 -11.06 33.56
CA ILE A 365 27.13 -12.00 34.00
C ILE A 365 28.44 -11.23 34.12
N ASP A 366 28.80 -11.05 35.38
CA ASP A 366 30.07 -10.58 35.92
C ASP A 366 31.17 -11.61 35.59
N ILE A 367 32.23 -11.22 34.87
CA ILE A 367 33.46 -12.04 34.78
C ILE A 367 34.70 -11.16 34.90
N ASP A 368 35.37 -11.39 36.00
CA ASP A 368 36.63 -10.85 36.45
C ASP A 368 37.83 -11.49 35.72
N SER A 369 38.74 -10.63 35.27
CA SER A 369 40.20 -10.78 35.18
C SER A 369 40.89 -11.83 34.25
N SER A 370 41.91 -11.29 33.55
CA SER A 370 43.08 -11.93 32.92
C SER A 370 42.96 -12.47 31.48
N ILE A 371 43.18 -11.59 30.49
CA ILE A 371 43.76 -12.00 29.20
C ILE A 371 45.05 -11.22 28.94
N GLU A 372 46.13 -11.99 28.86
CA GLU A 372 47.50 -11.56 28.61
C GLU A 372 47.67 -10.81 27.29
N THR A 373 48.45 -9.75 27.36
CA THR A 373 49.05 -9.02 26.24
C THR A 373 49.82 -9.94 25.28
N ARG A 374 49.20 -10.32 24.15
CA ARG A 374 49.95 -10.78 22.97
C ARG A 374 49.92 -9.73 21.86
N LYS A 375 51.12 -9.29 21.51
CA LYS A 375 51.46 -8.39 20.39
C LYS A 375 50.69 -8.78 19.12
N TYR A 376 49.84 -7.87 18.64
CA TYR A 376 49.36 -7.85 17.26
C TYR A 376 49.74 -6.52 16.59
N PRO A 377 50.02 -6.56 15.28
CA PRO A 377 50.85 -5.58 14.58
C PRO A 377 50.10 -4.27 14.35
N ASN A 378 50.86 -3.15 14.35
CA ASN A 378 50.50 -1.81 13.88
C ASN A 378 49.34 -1.74 12.86
N TYR A 379 48.10 -1.74 13.33
CA TYR A 379 47.01 -1.10 12.61
C TYR A 379 47.17 0.40 12.88
N LYS A 380 47.50 1.16 11.83
CA LYS A 380 47.44 2.62 11.88
C LYS A 380 46.12 3.02 12.54
N GLN A 381 46.21 3.74 13.66
CA GLN A 381 45.09 4.38 14.37
C GLN A 381 44.06 4.92 13.36
N GLN A 382 42.96 4.19 13.15
CA GLN A 382 41.89 4.59 12.23
C GLN A 382 41.07 5.70 12.90
N ASN A 383 41.39 6.95 12.57
CA ASN A 383 40.63 8.13 13.01
C ASN A 383 39.29 8.30 12.27
N SER A 384 39.06 7.48 11.25
CA SER A 384 37.89 7.49 10.37
C SER A 384 37.29 6.09 10.31
N VAL A 385 36.00 6.00 10.60
CA VAL A 385 35.24 4.74 10.57
C VAL A 385 34.19 4.83 9.48
N LYS A 386 34.29 3.95 8.48
CA LYS A 386 33.19 3.72 7.53
C LYS A 386 32.18 2.78 8.16
N LEU A 387 30.91 3.20 8.22
CA LEU A 387 29.90 2.47 8.97
C LEU A 387 29.55 1.11 8.36
N SER A 388 29.58 1.01 7.03
CA SER A 388 29.36 -0.23 6.27
C SER A 388 30.35 -1.33 6.61
N ASP A 389 31.56 -0.97 7.05
CA ASP A 389 32.66 -1.91 7.17
C ASP A 389 32.62 -2.66 8.49
N ILE A 390 31.90 -2.12 9.48
CA ILE A 390 31.91 -2.60 10.87
C ILE A 390 30.60 -3.28 11.26
N ASP A 391 29.50 -3.14 10.51
CA ASP A 391 28.18 -3.61 10.98
C ASP A 391 27.34 -4.27 9.88
N LYS A 392 27.04 -5.56 10.09
CA LYS A 392 26.20 -6.39 9.23
C LYS A 392 24.75 -5.89 9.21
N TYR A 393 24.23 -5.41 10.33
CA TYR A 393 22.88 -4.87 10.44
C TYR A 393 22.77 -3.49 9.78
N TYR A 394 23.80 -2.64 9.89
CA TYR A 394 23.89 -1.40 9.11
C TYR A 394 23.89 -1.69 7.60
N LYS A 395 24.64 -2.71 7.14
CA LYS A 395 24.57 -3.19 5.75
C LYS A 395 23.16 -3.62 5.36
N ASP A 396 22.46 -4.35 6.22
CA ASP A 396 21.07 -4.73 5.99
C ASP A 396 20.18 -3.47 5.87
N VAL A 397 20.26 -2.49 6.76
CA VAL A 397 19.53 -1.20 6.67
C VAL A 397 19.89 -0.40 5.41
N CYS A 398 21.15 -0.42 4.98
CA CYS A 398 21.60 0.16 3.71
C CYS A 398 20.99 -0.52 2.47
N ASN A 399 20.54 -1.77 2.60
CA ASN A 399 19.82 -2.52 1.57
C ASN A 399 18.30 -2.24 1.60
N HIS A 400 17.75 -1.74 2.70
CA HIS A 400 16.36 -1.28 2.76
C HIS A 400 16.19 0.10 2.08
N VAL A 401 14.97 0.60 1.88
CA VAL A 401 14.71 1.86 1.13
C VAL A 401 14.78 3.13 2.01
N TYR A 402 15.06 3.00 3.31
CA TYR A 402 14.98 4.13 4.26
C TYR A 402 16.16 5.11 4.16
N ASN A 403 15.92 6.41 4.34
CA ASN A 403 16.99 7.42 4.42
C ASN A 403 17.44 7.62 5.87
N ILE A 404 18.73 7.90 6.08
CA ILE A 404 19.23 8.38 7.37
C ILE A 404 19.12 9.90 7.33
N THR A 405 18.44 10.49 8.30
CA THR A 405 18.23 11.96 8.35
C THR A 405 19.08 12.62 9.40
N LYS A 406 19.38 11.94 10.51
CA LYS A 406 20.27 12.47 11.54
C LYS A 406 21.18 11.40 12.10
N ILE A 407 22.34 11.85 12.58
CA ILE A 407 23.28 11.05 13.35
C ILE A 407 23.55 11.80 14.64
N ALA A 408 23.18 11.22 15.78
CA ALA A 408 23.58 11.71 17.08
C ALA A 408 24.78 10.92 17.60
N ILE A 409 25.80 11.58 18.12
CA ILE A 409 27.02 10.95 18.65
C ILE A 409 27.14 11.31 20.12
N PHE A 410 27.22 10.33 20.99
CA PHE A 410 27.55 10.49 22.42
C PHE A 410 28.98 10.05 22.64
N PHE A 411 29.81 10.83 23.32
CA PHE A 411 31.23 10.53 23.50
C PHE A 411 31.71 10.88 24.91
N SER A 412 32.66 10.10 25.42
CA SER A 412 33.25 10.30 26.75
C SER A 412 34.76 10.13 26.72
N ASP A 413 35.45 10.76 27.69
CA ASP A 413 36.90 10.70 27.89
C ASP A 413 37.32 9.67 28.96
N GLY A 414 36.37 8.91 29.52
CA GLY A 414 36.66 7.79 30.44
C GLY A 414 37.06 8.18 31.86
N LEU A 415 37.11 9.47 32.19
CA LEU A 415 37.52 9.96 33.50
C LEU A 415 36.31 10.02 34.45
N GLU A 416 36.29 9.16 35.47
CA GLU A 416 35.18 9.04 36.44
C GLU A 416 34.99 10.25 37.39
N ASP A 417 35.84 11.28 37.30
CA ASP A 417 35.82 12.42 38.22
C ASP A 417 35.53 13.77 37.54
N LYS A 418 34.37 14.35 37.92
CA LYS A 418 33.96 15.77 37.87
C LYS A 418 33.72 16.39 36.50
N GLU A 419 32.49 16.91 36.29
CA GLU A 419 32.11 18.02 35.37
C GLU A 419 33.04 18.23 34.15
N SER A 420 33.38 17.16 33.44
CA SER A 420 34.33 17.26 32.34
C SER A 420 33.58 17.88 31.16
N ASN A 421 34.01 19.08 30.75
CA ASN A 421 33.62 19.70 29.49
C ASN A 421 34.27 18.90 28.34
N VAL A 422 33.82 17.66 28.12
CA VAL A 422 34.34 16.80 27.06
C VAL A 422 33.99 17.44 25.73
N SER A 423 35.02 17.79 24.96
CA SER A 423 34.85 18.39 23.65
C SER A 423 35.52 17.53 22.59
N ALA A 424 34.87 17.41 21.44
CA ALA A 424 35.38 16.64 20.32
C ALA A 424 35.05 17.35 19.01
N LEU A 425 35.88 17.09 18.00
CA LEU A 425 35.61 17.53 16.64
C LEU A 425 35.24 16.30 15.81
N PHE A 426 34.02 16.27 15.31
CA PHE A 426 33.53 15.19 14.46
C PHE A 426 33.28 15.71 13.06
N GLN A 427 33.65 14.91 12.07
CA GLN A 427 33.29 15.07 10.68
C GLN A 427 32.46 13.87 10.22
N VAL A 428 31.37 14.13 9.51
CA VAL A 428 30.49 13.14 8.91
C VAL A 428 30.40 13.42 7.41
N GLU A 429 30.65 12.43 6.57
CA GLU A 429 30.67 12.58 5.11
C GLU A 429 30.21 11.32 4.38
N ASP A 430 29.78 11.44 3.11
CA ASP A 430 29.42 10.30 2.23
C ASP A 430 30.21 10.28 0.90
N GLY A 431 31.13 11.23 0.71
CA GLY A 431 31.90 11.45 -0.52
C GLY A 431 31.44 12.66 -1.34
N GLU A 432 30.15 13.02 -1.30
CA GLU A 432 29.61 14.21 -1.98
C GLU A 432 29.29 15.35 -0.99
N HIS A 433 28.79 14.97 0.19
CA HIS A 433 28.37 15.84 1.27
C HIS A 433 29.29 15.66 2.48
N SER A 434 29.54 16.75 3.22
CA SER A 434 30.36 16.73 4.43
C SER A 434 29.88 17.77 5.45
N GLN A 435 29.83 17.37 6.72
CA GLN A 435 29.58 18.23 7.86
C GLN A 435 30.64 18.01 8.92
N ARG A 436 31.22 19.11 9.40
CA ARG A 436 32.22 19.11 10.47
C ARG A 436 31.73 19.98 11.62
N LYS A 437 31.65 19.43 12.83
CA LYS A 437 31.12 20.12 14.01
C LYS A 437 32.05 19.94 15.21
N TYR A 438 32.31 21.05 15.89
CA TYR A 438 32.92 21.04 17.22
C TYR A 438 31.82 20.86 18.27
N CYS A 439 31.94 19.78 19.01
CA CYS A 439 30.93 19.25 19.91
C CYS A 439 31.43 19.37 21.35
N LYS A 440 30.54 19.63 22.29
CA LYS A 440 30.85 19.82 23.71
C LYS A 440 29.90 18.98 24.55
N ASN A 441 30.27 18.73 25.80
CA ASN A 441 29.48 17.99 26.80
C ASN A 441 29.17 16.55 26.37
N GLY A 442 30.06 15.93 25.58
CA GLY A 442 29.90 14.54 25.19
C GLY A 442 28.72 14.25 24.24
N PHE A 443 28.19 15.26 23.54
CA PHE A 443 27.08 15.09 22.59
C PHE A 443 27.29 15.85 21.27
N ALA A 444 26.90 15.22 20.16
CA ALA A 444 26.87 15.80 18.83
C ALA A 444 25.59 15.41 18.08
N LEU A 445 25.09 16.29 17.22
CA LEU A 445 23.98 16.00 16.32
C LEU A 445 24.31 16.49 14.91
N PHE A 446 24.22 15.61 13.93
CA PHE A 446 24.44 15.87 12.50
C PHE A 446 23.13 15.67 11.75
N ASP A 447 22.80 16.59 10.85
CA ASP A 447 21.69 16.43 9.92
C ASP A 447 22.28 15.89 8.62
N VAL A 448 22.01 14.64 8.32
CA VAL A 448 22.55 13.93 7.14
C VAL A 448 21.46 13.65 6.12
N SER A 449 20.38 14.44 6.12
CA SER A 449 19.34 14.36 5.11
C SER A 449 19.94 14.56 3.71
N GLY A 450 19.80 13.54 2.85
CA GLY A 450 20.34 13.54 1.48
C GLY A 450 21.72 12.89 1.32
N TYR A 451 22.37 12.45 2.41
CA TYR A 451 23.63 11.72 2.31
C TYR A 451 23.40 10.28 1.80
N ASP A 452 24.33 9.75 1.01
CA ASP A 452 24.37 8.33 0.65
C ASP A 452 24.71 7.49 1.87
N LYS A 453 23.65 6.92 2.46
CA LYS A 453 23.75 6.02 3.62
C LYS A 453 24.69 4.83 3.43
N ARG A 454 25.05 4.42 2.21
CA ARG A 454 26.01 3.32 2.00
C ARG A 454 27.45 3.75 2.23
N ASN A 455 27.70 5.05 2.16
CA ASN A 455 29.03 5.62 2.16
C ASN A 455 29.30 6.56 3.34
N ILE A 456 28.41 6.61 4.34
CA ILE A 456 28.63 7.44 5.52
C ILE A 456 29.90 6.99 6.27
N ILE A 457 30.81 7.95 6.41
CA ILE A 457 32.04 7.87 7.17
C ILE A 457 31.94 8.88 8.32
N ILE A 458 32.24 8.42 9.53
CA ILE A 458 32.37 9.27 10.71
C ILE A 458 33.84 9.33 11.08
N THR A 459 34.39 10.53 11.11
CA THR A 459 35.78 10.82 11.44
C THR A 459 35.83 11.61 12.73
N SER A 460 36.60 11.12 13.70
CA SER A 460 36.95 11.88 14.90
C SER A 460 38.29 12.57 14.66
N GLU A 461 38.27 13.90 14.59
CA GLU A 461 39.48 14.69 14.45
C GLU A 461 40.05 14.98 15.84
N ARG A 462 41.29 14.55 16.09
CA ARG A 462 41.95 14.76 17.39
C ARG A 462 42.07 16.25 17.72
N SER A 463 41.51 16.63 18.86
CA SER A 463 41.94 17.78 19.65
C SER A 463 42.43 17.28 21.01
N ASN A 464 43.72 16.97 21.19
CA ASN A 464 44.42 16.62 22.45
C ASN A 464 43.77 15.65 23.47
N ILE A 465 42.63 15.02 23.17
CA ILE A 465 41.83 14.19 24.07
C ILE A 465 41.82 12.77 23.50
N LEU A 466 42.13 11.79 24.35
CA LEU A 466 41.94 10.36 24.09
C LEU A 466 40.48 10.02 24.43
N TYR A 467 39.70 9.60 23.43
CA TYR A 467 38.32 9.14 23.65
C TYR A 467 38.35 7.64 23.95
N GLU A 468 37.65 7.21 25.00
CA GLU A 468 37.53 5.78 25.30
C GLU A 468 36.38 5.13 24.53
N LYS A 469 35.22 5.80 24.43
CA LYS A 469 34.02 5.26 23.76
C LYS A 469 33.18 6.36 23.11
N PHE A 470 32.54 6.06 21.97
CA PHE A 470 31.41 6.87 21.49
C PHE A 470 30.26 6.02 20.91
N ILE A 471 29.02 6.49 21.08
CA ILE A 471 27.78 5.82 20.65
C ILE A 471 27.12 6.68 19.57
N CYS A 472 26.86 6.10 18.40
CA CYS A 472 26.13 6.76 17.31
C CYS A 472 24.68 6.27 17.25
N PHE A 473 23.71 7.18 17.35
CA PHE A 473 22.30 6.93 17.08
C PHE A 473 21.94 7.45 15.70
N PHE A 474 21.21 6.63 14.95
CA PHE A 474 20.78 6.96 13.60
C PHE A 474 19.27 7.18 13.59
N ASP A 475 18.88 8.38 13.20
CA ASP A 475 17.49 8.71 12.93
C ASP A 475 17.16 8.25 11.50
N CYS A 476 16.69 7.01 11.39
CA CYS A 476 16.12 6.49 10.15
C CYS A 476 14.82 7.26 9.90
N GLY A 477 14.86 8.20 8.96
CA GLY A 477 13.72 9.06 8.66
C GLY A 477 12.50 8.24 8.27
N SER A 478 11.33 8.69 8.69
CA SER A 478 10.05 8.13 8.24
C SER A 478 9.98 8.17 6.71
N LYS A 479 9.72 7.03 6.08
CA LYS A 479 9.42 6.97 4.65
C LYS A 479 8.11 7.72 4.41
N THR A 480 8.10 8.60 3.41
CA THR A 480 6.89 9.26 2.93
C THR A 480 6.48 8.62 1.62
N VAL A 481 5.22 8.25 1.47
CA VAL A 481 4.66 7.67 0.24
C VAL A 481 3.38 8.40 -0.15
N GLU A 482 3.07 8.42 -1.43
CA GLU A 482 1.81 8.95 -1.96
C GLU A 482 1.07 7.80 -2.67
N MET A 483 -0.07 7.40 -2.13
CA MET A 483 -0.79 6.20 -2.57
C MET A 483 -2.30 6.34 -2.38
N ASN A 484 -3.09 5.56 -3.13
CA ASN A 484 -4.54 5.54 -2.95
C ASN A 484 -4.94 4.48 -1.92
N VAL A 485 -5.95 4.79 -1.10
CA VAL A 485 -6.58 3.82 -0.21
C VAL A 485 -7.33 2.78 -1.03
N ARG A 486 -6.92 1.51 -1.00
CA ARG A 486 -7.51 0.44 -1.82
C ARG A 486 -8.34 -0.55 -1.05
N SER A 487 -8.07 -0.70 0.24
CA SER A 487 -8.95 -1.41 1.14
C SER A 487 -9.01 -0.71 2.49
N ILE A 488 -10.16 -0.85 3.16
CA ILE A 488 -10.35 -0.44 4.55
C ILE A 488 -11.11 -1.58 5.23
N ASN A 489 -10.59 -2.09 6.34
CA ASN A 489 -11.28 -3.08 7.17
C ASN A 489 -11.74 -2.40 8.47
N TYR A 490 -13.05 -2.44 8.72
CA TYR A 490 -13.64 -2.05 9.99
C TYR A 490 -14.00 -3.31 10.77
N LYS A 491 -13.23 -3.61 11.82
CA LYS A 491 -13.42 -4.81 12.63
C LYS A 491 -13.72 -4.45 14.08
N PHE A 492 -14.87 -4.85 14.58
CA PHE A 492 -15.23 -4.75 16.00
C PHE A 492 -15.24 -6.13 16.64
N GLU A 493 -14.46 -6.30 17.70
CA GLU A 493 -14.40 -7.54 18.48
C GLU A 493 -13.93 -7.20 19.90
N ASN A 494 -14.40 -7.91 20.93
CA ASN A 494 -14.00 -7.70 22.33
C ASN A 494 -14.17 -6.23 22.81
N ASN A 495 -15.26 -5.57 22.39
CA ASN A 495 -15.54 -4.16 22.68
C ASN A 495 -14.48 -3.16 22.18
N HIS A 496 -13.75 -3.53 21.13
CA HIS A 496 -12.76 -2.68 20.49
C HIS A 496 -12.99 -2.62 18.99
N LEU A 497 -13.05 -1.40 18.43
CA LEU A 497 -13.07 -1.17 16.99
C LEU A 497 -11.66 -0.93 16.47
N THR A 498 -11.22 -1.79 15.56
CA THR A 498 -9.99 -1.65 14.79
C THR A 498 -10.33 -1.21 13.37
N VAL A 499 -9.58 -0.23 12.87
CA VAL A 499 -9.68 0.26 11.49
C VAL A 499 -8.32 0.11 10.83
N ASP A 500 -8.22 -0.79 9.86
CA ASP A 500 -6.99 -1.04 9.12
C ASP A 500 -7.18 -0.66 7.65
N ALA A 501 -6.11 -0.27 6.96
CA ALA A 501 -6.20 0.08 5.55
C ALA A 501 -4.97 -0.39 4.77
N GLU A 502 -5.19 -0.70 3.49
CA GLU A 502 -4.12 -0.95 2.54
C GLU A 502 -4.07 0.21 1.54
N LEU A 503 -2.89 0.82 1.41
CA LEU A 503 -2.58 1.81 0.40
C LEU A 503 -1.77 1.17 -0.72
N SER A 504 -2.05 1.52 -1.97
CA SER A 504 -1.20 1.14 -3.10
C SER A 504 -1.28 2.12 -4.26
N LYS A 505 -0.22 2.12 -5.09
CA LYS A 505 -0.24 2.79 -6.40
C LYS A 505 -1.23 2.09 -7.33
N MET A 506 -1.93 2.86 -8.16
CA MET A 506 -3.23 2.51 -8.74
C MET A 506 -3.34 1.16 -9.48
N ASN A 507 -4.56 0.58 -9.45
CA ASN A 507 -5.00 -0.74 -9.97
C ASN A 507 -3.96 -1.84 -10.11
N VAL A 508 -3.30 -2.21 -9.02
CA VAL A 508 -2.69 -3.53 -8.97
C VAL A 508 -3.75 -4.54 -8.50
N LYS A 509 -4.65 -5.01 -9.39
CA LYS A 509 -4.95 -6.45 -9.30
C LYS A 509 -3.60 -7.11 -9.54
N ARG A 510 -3.13 -8.00 -8.65
CA ARG A 510 -1.85 -8.71 -8.84
C ARG A 510 -1.75 -9.36 -10.24
N THR A 511 -2.89 -9.76 -10.80
CA THR A 511 -3.11 -10.26 -12.17
C THR A 511 -3.04 -9.19 -13.28
N ASN A 512 -3.42 -7.95 -13.02
CA ASN A 512 -3.46 -6.88 -14.02
C ASN A 512 -2.08 -6.40 -14.45
N TYR A 513 -1.02 -6.65 -13.67
CA TYR A 513 0.33 -6.36 -14.16
C TYR A 513 0.67 -7.23 -15.39
N LEU A 514 0.24 -8.49 -15.40
CA LEU A 514 0.40 -9.39 -16.56
C LEU A 514 -0.62 -9.06 -17.67
N TYR A 515 -1.83 -8.64 -17.31
CA TYR A 515 -2.86 -8.25 -18.28
C TYR A 515 -2.55 -6.93 -19.01
N ASP A 516 -2.03 -5.91 -18.31
CA ASP A 516 -1.62 -4.62 -18.88
C ASP A 516 -0.37 -4.79 -19.80
N GLN A 517 0.47 -5.80 -19.52
CA GLN A 517 1.52 -6.28 -20.42
C GLN A 517 0.93 -6.94 -21.68
N GLU A 518 -0.17 -7.69 -21.53
CA GLU A 518 -0.86 -8.37 -22.62
C GLU A 518 -1.76 -7.45 -23.48
N GLU A 519 -2.29 -6.37 -22.89
CA GLU A 519 -3.27 -5.48 -23.52
C GLU A 519 -2.56 -4.33 -24.26
N ARG A 520 -1.48 -3.77 -23.70
CA ARG A 520 -0.55 -2.95 -24.50
C ARG A 520 0.02 -3.76 -25.68
N ARG A 521 0.26 -5.07 -25.53
CA ARG A 521 0.75 -5.97 -26.58
C ARG A 521 -0.29 -6.09 -27.69
N LYS A 522 -1.57 -6.30 -27.35
CA LYS A 522 -2.72 -6.26 -28.28
C LYS A 522 -2.93 -4.88 -28.93
N LYS A 523 -2.77 -3.78 -28.19
CA LYS A 523 -2.87 -2.40 -28.73
C LYS A 523 -1.77 -2.12 -29.75
N LEU A 524 -0.58 -2.67 -29.53
CA LEU A 524 0.53 -2.60 -30.46
C LEU A 524 0.34 -3.46 -31.70
N GLU A 525 -0.26 -4.65 -31.56
CA GLU A 525 -0.74 -5.41 -32.71
C GLU A 525 -1.74 -4.60 -33.55
N SER A 526 -2.66 -3.87 -32.92
CA SER A 526 -3.63 -3.04 -33.64
C SER A 526 -2.99 -1.88 -34.42
N LEU A 527 -2.01 -1.19 -33.83
CA LEU A 527 -1.23 -0.12 -34.51
C LEU A 527 -0.47 -0.64 -35.74
N LEU A 528 0.01 -1.88 -35.66
CA LEU A 528 0.68 -2.58 -36.77
C LEU A 528 -0.29 -3.15 -37.82
N THR A 529 -1.59 -3.10 -37.53
CA THR A 529 -2.63 -3.49 -38.48
C THR A 529 -3.18 -2.28 -39.24
N TYR A 530 -3.12 -1.08 -38.65
CA TYR A 530 -3.59 0.20 -39.23
C TYR A 530 -2.55 0.97 -40.05
N SER A 531 -1.27 0.58 -40.06
CA SER A 531 -0.25 1.18 -40.94
C SER A 531 -0.45 0.85 -42.43
N GLU A 532 -1.46 0.03 -42.76
CA GLU A 532 -1.98 -0.21 -44.11
C GLU A 532 -3.35 0.48 -44.27
N SER A 533 -3.36 1.81 -44.34
CA SER A 533 -4.43 2.57 -45.02
C SER A 533 -3.90 3.85 -45.65
#